data_AF-A0A8S4SCV3-F1
#
_entry.id   AF-A0A8S4SCV3-F1
#
_cell.length_a   1.000
_cell.length_b   1.000
_cell.length_c   1.000
_cell.angle_alpha   90.00
_cell.angle_beta   90.00
_cell.angle_gamma   90.00
#
_symmetry.space_group_name_H-M   'P 1'
#
loop_
_entity.id
_entity.type
_entity.pdbx_description
1 polymer ?
#
loop_
_entity_poly.entity_id
_entity_poly.type
_entity_poly.pdbx_seq_one_letter_code
_entity_poly.pdbx_strand_id
1 'polypeptide(L)'
;MITSRNNLIFISVYHKGNIWQQVLSFHFILEMVNTVPFALTVPFAPLRNLFIPVFLNCWLAKRSLENMFNDLHRAMQKSQSALSQQLMILCVTLLCLVFTSVCGIQHFQRAGHRHLNLFQATYFVVVTFSTVGYGDFVPDIWPSQLFMVIMIGVALVVLPTQFEQLAFTWMERQKLGGSYSSHRAQSEKHVVVCSTTLHADTIMDFLNEFYAHPLLQDYYVVLLSPMELDTTMRMILQVPIWAQRVIYIQGSCLKDTDLIRARMNEAEACFILAARNYADKTAADEHTILRSWAVKDFAPVVPQYVQIFRPENKLHVKFAEFVVCEDEFKYALLANNCTCPGASTLVTLLLHTSRGQEGQQSPEEWHRLYGKCSGNEIYHIVLGDSRFFGEYEGKSFTYASFHSHRKYGVALVGVRPAELPEFYEETILLNPGPRHIMKSSDTCYYMSITKEENSAFVVSDKQTESKANAIPKDQTACSLLSNEKKTGDAEDGTGQQKKPDDKIEGVSTPGSDSRACLKDSPATDSATDSHLLLPRPDNTNFLSPDFLSCRRGSRRPSILPVPDMVTSSLNIASDNQDEEVEADESEDELDDDVPWRSPSEKIA
;
A
#
# COMPACT_ATOMS: atom_id res chain seq x y z
N MET A 1 32.99 35.33 33.61
CA MET A 1 32.59 35.27 35.04
C MET A 1 31.33 34.45 35.30
N ILE A 2 30.19 34.71 34.63
CA ILE A 2 28.93 33.97 34.89
C ILE A 2 29.09 32.45 34.71
N THR A 3 29.71 32.00 33.62
CA THR A 3 29.99 30.56 33.36
C THR A 3 30.81 29.89 34.46
N SER A 4 31.91 30.54 34.87
CA SER A 4 32.80 30.04 35.93
C SER A 4 32.09 29.95 37.29
N ARG A 5 31.15 30.87 37.58
CA ARG A 5 30.33 30.81 38.80
C ARG A 5 29.34 29.64 38.76
N ASN A 6 28.71 29.38 37.61
CA ASN A 6 27.85 28.22 37.43
C ASN A 6 28.63 26.90 37.54
N ASN A 7 29.88 26.83 37.07
CA ASN A 7 30.68 25.61 37.19
C ASN A 7 31.30 25.38 38.58
N LEU A 8 31.59 26.43 39.35
CA LEU A 8 31.89 26.27 40.78
C LEU A 8 30.68 25.69 41.53
N ILE A 9 29.47 26.14 41.18
CA ILE A 9 28.21 25.58 41.69
C ILE A 9 28.04 24.12 41.23
N PHE A 10 28.25 23.78 39.95
CA PHE A 10 28.21 22.39 39.48
C PHE A 10 29.22 21.49 40.22
N ILE A 11 30.46 21.92 40.45
CA ILE A 11 31.43 21.15 41.24
C ILE A 11 30.91 20.92 42.67
N SER A 12 30.31 21.93 43.31
CA SER A 12 29.72 21.79 44.65
C SER A 12 28.45 20.91 44.69
N VAL A 13 27.66 20.87 43.61
CA VAL A 13 26.41 20.10 43.52
C VAL A 13 26.68 18.65 43.08
N TYR A 14 27.69 18.42 42.25
CA TYR A 14 28.11 17.10 41.76
C TYR A 14 29.17 16.42 42.66
N HIS A 15 29.28 16.85 43.92
CA HIS A 15 30.29 16.40 44.89
C HIS A 15 30.10 14.95 45.41
N LYS A 16 29.54 14.06 44.57
CA LYS A 16 29.33 12.62 44.83
C LYS A 16 30.14 11.69 43.90
N GLY A 17 31.02 12.24 43.06
CA GLY A 17 31.85 11.50 42.10
C GLY A 17 33.36 11.62 42.33
N ASN A 18 34.14 10.94 41.48
CA ASN A 18 35.60 10.97 41.54
C ASN A 18 36.16 12.27 40.91
N ILE A 19 36.70 13.16 41.75
CA ILE A 19 37.13 14.52 41.37
C ILE A 19 38.14 14.50 40.21
N TRP A 20 39.08 13.53 40.21
CA TRP A 20 40.09 13.38 39.16
C TRP A 20 39.49 13.14 37.78
N GLN A 21 38.40 12.37 37.69
CA GLN A 21 37.71 12.08 36.43
C GLN A 21 36.99 13.32 35.88
N GLN A 22 36.51 14.20 36.76
CA GLN A 22 35.85 15.46 36.38
C GLN A 22 36.88 16.51 35.92
N VAL A 23 38.02 16.62 36.62
CA VAL A 23 39.13 17.53 36.26
C VAL A 23 39.84 17.11 34.97
N LEU A 24 40.02 15.81 34.72
CA LEU A 24 40.60 15.29 33.47
C LEU A 24 39.61 15.24 32.30
N SER A 25 38.37 15.71 32.47
CA SER A 25 37.41 15.77 31.37
C SER A 25 37.83 16.82 30.34
N PHE A 26 37.90 16.43 29.05
CA PHE A 26 38.23 17.30 27.92
C PHE A 26 37.49 18.66 27.94
N HIS A 27 36.21 18.66 28.31
CA HIS A 27 35.40 19.87 28.41
C HIS A 27 35.83 20.80 29.55
N PHE A 28 36.21 20.23 30.71
CA PHE A 28 36.74 21.02 31.83
C PHE A 28 38.09 21.62 31.46
N ILE A 29 38.95 20.86 30.77
CA ILE A 29 40.23 21.35 30.25
C ILE A 29 40.01 22.52 29.27
N LEU A 30 39.10 22.40 28.30
CA LEU A 30 38.75 23.51 27.38
C LEU A 30 38.23 24.75 28.12
N GLU A 31 37.37 24.57 29.13
CA GLU A 31 36.88 25.68 29.93
C GLU A 31 37.99 26.36 30.74
N MET A 32 38.92 25.59 31.31
CA MET A 32 40.09 26.14 32.01
C MET A 32 41.01 26.91 31.06
N VAL A 33 41.30 26.35 29.88
CA VAL A 33 42.12 27.00 28.84
C VAL A 33 41.55 28.35 28.40
N ASN A 34 40.23 28.51 28.35
CA ASN A 34 39.60 29.79 27.97
C ASN A 34 39.37 30.73 29.17
N THR A 35 39.00 30.19 30.33
CA THR A 35 38.54 30.98 31.48
C THR A 35 39.69 31.47 32.36
N VAL A 36 40.74 30.66 32.55
CA VAL A 36 41.86 31.02 33.43
C VAL A 36 42.68 32.19 32.85
N PRO A 37 43.11 32.21 31.57
CA PRO A 37 43.77 33.37 30.99
C PRO A 37 42.89 34.62 31.05
N PHE A 38 41.59 34.49 30.77
CA PHE A 38 40.64 35.60 30.83
C PHE A 38 40.46 36.16 32.26
N ALA A 39 40.54 35.31 33.29
CA ALA A 39 40.53 35.76 34.68
C ALA A 39 41.81 36.51 35.05
N LEU A 40 42.97 36.09 34.50
CA LEU A 40 44.28 36.72 34.76
C LEU A 40 44.45 38.09 34.08
N THR A 41 43.77 38.38 32.96
CA THR A 41 43.82 39.71 32.32
C THR A 41 43.04 40.80 33.06
N VAL A 42 42.18 40.43 34.02
CA VAL A 42 41.43 41.37 34.85
C VAL A 42 42.35 42.16 35.80
N PRO A 43 43.17 41.53 36.67
CA PRO A 43 44.11 42.23 37.55
C PRO A 43 45.36 42.77 36.82
N PHE A 44 45.84 42.10 35.78
CA PHE A 44 47.09 42.46 35.10
C PHE A 44 46.86 43.23 33.80
N ALA A 45 46.95 44.56 33.86
CA ALA A 45 46.81 45.46 32.71
C ALA A 45 47.65 45.08 31.46
N PRO A 46 48.95 44.70 31.53
CA PRO A 46 49.72 44.36 30.33
C PRO A 46 49.29 43.05 29.67
N LEU A 47 48.63 42.14 30.40
CA LEU A 47 48.15 40.86 29.86
C LEU A 47 46.88 41.01 29.02
N ARG A 48 46.23 42.18 29.00
CA ARG A 48 44.99 42.41 28.22
C ARG A 48 45.16 42.27 26.71
N ASN A 49 46.38 42.41 26.20
CA ASN A 49 46.71 42.24 24.78
C ASN A 49 47.13 40.79 24.44
N LEU A 50 47.16 39.87 25.41
CA LEU A 50 47.49 38.47 25.20
C LEU A 50 46.36 37.78 24.41
N PHE A 51 46.72 36.98 23.41
CA PHE A 51 45.74 36.16 22.70
C PHE A 51 45.20 35.05 23.60
N ILE A 52 43.88 34.91 23.62
CA ILE A 52 43.17 33.83 24.31
C ILE A 52 42.37 33.08 23.24
N PRO A 53 42.41 31.74 23.16
CA PRO A 53 41.74 30.95 22.12
C PRO A 53 40.23 30.80 22.37
N VAL A 54 39.54 31.91 22.63
CA VAL A 54 38.10 31.99 22.97
C VAL A 54 37.21 31.29 21.93
N PHE A 55 37.67 31.16 20.69
CA PHE A 55 36.98 30.41 19.63
C PHE A 55 36.70 28.94 20.01
N LEU A 56 37.51 28.32 20.88
CA LEU A 56 37.29 26.97 21.40
C LEU A 56 35.99 26.83 22.23
N ASN A 57 35.38 27.95 22.67
CA ASN A 57 34.08 27.94 23.32
C ASN A 57 32.95 27.37 22.45
N CYS A 58 33.12 27.26 21.12
CA CYS A 58 32.11 26.60 20.27
C CYS A 58 31.86 25.15 20.68
N TRP A 59 32.89 24.41 21.16
CA TRP A 59 32.74 23.04 21.65
C TRP A 59 31.99 22.97 22.99
N LEU A 60 32.12 23.99 23.85
CA LEU A 60 31.31 24.13 25.06
C LEU A 60 29.86 24.48 24.71
N ALA A 61 29.65 25.34 23.72
CA ALA A 61 28.33 25.69 23.20
C ALA A 61 27.62 24.46 22.58
N LYS A 62 28.35 23.64 21.80
CA LYS A 62 27.87 22.34 21.31
C LYS A 62 27.32 21.49 22.45
N ARG A 63 28.11 21.26 23.51
CA ARG A 63 27.67 20.42 24.64
C ARG A 63 26.47 21.01 25.38
N SER A 64 26.43 22.33 25.53
CA SER A 64 25.26 23.01 26.11
C SER A 64 24.00 22.80 25.28
N LEU A 65 24.13 22.80 23.95
CA LEU A 65 23.04 22.58 23.00
C LEU A 65 22.61 21.11 22.97
N GLU A 66 23.54 20.15 23.02
CA GLU A 66 23.26 18.72 23.19
C GLU A 66 22.47 18.44 24.48
N ASN A 67 22.91 18.99 25.61
CA ASN A 67 22.20 18.85 26.90
C ASN A 67 20.80 19.48 26.84
N MET A 68 20.69 20.73 26.38
CA MET A 68 19.40 21.42 26.23
C MET A 68 18.44 20.65 25.32
N PHE A 69 18.95 20.03 24.25
CA PHE A 69 18.12 19.23 23.35
C PHE A 69 17.70 17.90 23.96
N ASN A 70 18.57 17.24 24.74
CA ASN A 70 18.20 16.04 25.49
C ASN A 70 17.11 16.33 26.54
N ASP A 71 17.21 17.47 27.24
CA ASP A 71 16.19 17.94 28.19
C ASP A 71 14.88 18.31 27.46
N LEU A 72 14.95 18.98 26.30
CA LEU A 72 13.80 19.23 25.44
C LEU A 72 13.14 17.93 24.95
N HIS A 73 13.92 16.94 24.54
CA HIS A 73 13.40 15.63 24.11
C HIS A 73 12.70 14.90 25.27
N ARG A 74 13.28 14.97 26.48
CA ARG A 74 12.70 14.38 27.70
C ARG A 74 11.42 15.10 28.15
N ALA A 75 11.37 16.44 28.03
CA ALA A 75 10.21 17.24 28.39
C ALA A 75 9.10 17.20 27.33
N MET A 76 9.47 17.02 26.06
CA MET A 76 8.58 17.09 24.92
C MET A 76 8.42 15.70 24.28
N GLN A 77 7.52 14.88 24.86
CA GLN A 77 7.05 13.59 24.29
C GLN A 77 6.54 13.67 22.83
N LYS A 78 6.45 14.88 22.26
CA LYS A 78 5.87 15.17 20.96
C LYS A 78 6.87 14.95 19.82
N SER A 79 7.14 13.69 19.51
CA SER A 79 7.53 13.17 18.18
C SER A 79 8.55 13.99 17.37
N GLN A 80 9.55 14.60 18.00
CA GLN A 80 10.74 15.08 17.29
C GLN A 80 11.64 13.87 17.04
N SER A 81 11.77 13.52 15.76
CA SER A 81 12.46 12.29 15.34
C SER A 81 13.91 12.28 15.82
N ALA A 82 14.40 11.13 16.30
CA ALA A 82 15.81 10.91 16.60
C ALA A 82 16.74 11.29 15.42
N LEU A 83 16.23 11.18 14.19
CA LEU A 83 16.90 11.67 12.97
C LEU A 83 17.12 13.19 13.01
N SER A 84 16.13 13.99 13.43
CA SER A 84 16.29 15.44 13.55
C SER A 84 17.32 15.82 14.62
N GLN A 85 17.41 15.03 15.69
CA GLN A 85 18.41 15.20 16.73
C GLN A 85 19.82 14.91 16.20
N GLN A 86 20.02 13.77 15.54
CA GLN A 86 21.32 13.42 14.95
C GLN A 86 21.74 14.38 13.83
N LEU A 87 20.81 14.79 12.95
CA LEU A 87 21.06 15.79 11.91
C LEU A 87 21.51 17.13 12.53
N MET A 88 20.84 17.58 13.60
CA MET A 88 21.24 18.80 14.30
C MET A 88 22.62 18.64 14.96
N ILE A 89 22.92 17.50 15.59
CA ILE A 89 24.23 17.21 16.18
C ILE A 89 25.33 17.24 15.10
N LEU A 90 25.12 16.61 13.94
CA LEU A 90 26.01 16.65 12.78
C LEU A 90 26.24 18.09 12.28
N CYS A 91 25.16 18.89 12.13
CA CYS A 91 25.30 20.28 11.69
C CYS A 91 26.12 21.09 12.70
N VAL A 92 25.91 20.90 14.00
CA VAL A 92 26.65 21.62 15.05
C VAL A 92 28.11 21.12 15.17
N THR A 93 28.40 19.82 15.03
CA THR A 93 29.79 19.34 14.99
C THR A 93 30.55 19.92 13.79
N LEU A 94 29.95 19.86 12.59
CA LEU A 94 30.56 20.39 11.37
C LEU A 94 30.81 21.90 11.47
N LEU A 95 29.85 22.68 11.97
CA LEU A 95 30.02 24.12 12.21
C LEU A 95 31.12 24.41 13.23
N CYS A 96 31.22 23.65 14.34
CA CYS A 96 32.30 23.82 15.32
C CYS A 96 33.67 23.50 14.72
N LEU A 97 33.77 22.41 13.95
CA LEU A 97 35.01 21.95 13.34
C LEU A 97 35.52 23.00 12.34
N VAL A 98 34.67 23.44 11.41
CA VAL A 98 34.97 24.55 10.47
C VAL A 98 35.35 25.82 11.22
N PHE A 99 34.55 26.26 12.22
CA PHE A 99 34.81 27.50 12.95
C PHE A 99 36.16 27.50 13.66
N THR A 100 36.51 26.41 14.37
CA THR A 100 37.83 26.29 15.02
C THR A 100 38.98 26.27 14.04
N SER A 101 38.81 25.65 12.87
CA SER A 101 39.83 25.62 11.83
C SER A 101 40.03 26.99 11.21
N VAL A 102 38.96 27.73 10.95
CA VAL A 102 39.00 29.10 10.40
C VAL A 102 39.67 30.06 11.38
N CYS A 103 39.26 30.06 12.66
CA CYS A 103 39.90 30.91 13.67
C CYS A 103 41.36 30.52 13.94
N GLY A 104 41.67 29.22 13.95
CA GLY A 104 43.03 28.71 14.14
C GLY A 104 43.96 29.11 13.00
N ILE A 105 43.57 28.83 11.74
CA ILE A 105 44.40 29.17 10.57
C ILE A 105 44.58 30.68 10.44
N GLN A 106 43.51 31.48 10.59
CA GLN A 106 43.60 32.93 10.55
C GLN A 106 44.56 33.48 11.63
N HIS A 107 44.54 32.89 12.83
CA HIS A 107 45.42 33.31 13.93
C HIS A 107 46.89 33.01 13.64
N PHE A 108 47.24 31.76 13.33
CA PHE A 108 48.63 31.38 13.04
C PHE A 108 49.17 32.14 11.83
N GLN A 109 48.37 32.26 10.78
CA GLN A 109 48.74 32.93 9.53
C GLN A 109 48.94 34.45 9.66
N ARG A 110 48.55 35.06 10.79
CA ARG A 110 48.83 36.48 11.09
C ARG A 110 50.31 36.76 11.30
N ALA A 111 51.11 35.74 11.66
CA ALA A 111 52.57 35.85 11.78
C ALA A 111 53.33 35.68 10.45
N GLY A 112 52.62 35.36 9.36
CA GLY A 112 53.21 35.05 8.05
C GLY A 112 53.27 36.26 7.13
N HIS A 113 53.88 36.07 5.95
CA HIS A 113 53.97 37.12 4.94
C HIS A 113 52.64 37.34 4.21
N ARG A 114 51.75 36.33 4.19
CA ARG A 114 50.47 36.37 3.50
C ARG A 114 49.31 36.39 4.49
N HIS A 115 48.75 37.56 4.78
CA HIS A 115 47.59 37.67 5.67
C HIS A 115 46.29 37.19 4.98
N LEU A 116 45.58 36.26 5.61
CA LEU A 116 44.28 35.79 5.15
C LEU A 116 43.15 36.55 5.86
N ASN A 117 42.18 37.05 5.08
CA ASN A 117 40.91 37.53 5.62
C ASN A 117 40.07 36.35 6.15
N LEU A 118 39.17 36.60 7.11
CA LEU A 118 38.28 35.58 7.69
C LEU A 118 37.51 34.79 6.61
N PHE A 119 37.05 35.48 5.55
CA PHE A 119 36.36 34.86 4.42
C PHE A 119 37.28 33.95 3.58
N GLN A 120 38.53 34.36 3.34
CA GLN A 120 39.53 33.55 2.62
C GLN A 120 39.94 32.32 3.45
N ALA A 121 40.09 32.48 4.76
CA ALA A 121 40.31 31.37 5.69
C ALA A 121 39.11 30.39 5.71
N THR A 122 37.88 30.91 5.64
CA THR A 122 36.65 30.09 5.54
C THR A 122 36.62 29.28 4.25
N TYR A 123 36.86 29.94 3.12
CA TYR A 123 36.96 29.29 1.81
C TYR A 123 38.05 28.20 1.80
N PHE A 124 39.26 28.52 2.25
CA PHE A 124 40.37 27.57 2.35
C PHE A 124 40.03 26.34 3.20
N VAL A 125 39.45 26.53 4.38
CA VAL A 125 39.05 25.43 5.27
C VAL A 125 37.97 24.55 4.63
N VAL A 126 36.95 25.15 4.00
CA VAL A 126 35.88 24.40 3.32
C VAL A 126 36.43 23.59 2.15
N VAL A 127 37.27 24.18 1.29
CA VAL A 127 37.93 23.51 0.15
C VAL A 127 38.88 22.40 0.58
N THR A 128 39.52 22.56 1.74
CA THR A 128 40.41 21.55 2.33
C THR A 128 39.61 20.38 2.90
N PHE A 129 38.53 20.64 3.64
CA PHE A 129 37.69 19.60 4.24
C PHE A 129 36.79 18.88 3.24
N SER A 130 36.44 19.53 2.12
CA SER A 130 35.83 18.85 0.97
C SER A 130 36.84 18.04 0.14
N THR A 131 38.12 17.99 0.55
CA THR A 131 39.22 17.29 -0.15
C THR A 131 39.50 17.77 -1.59
N VAL A 132 39.02 18.98 -1.96
CA VAL A 132 39.14 19.52 -3.31
C VAL A 132 40.52 20.16 -3.55
N GLY A 133 41.02 20.94 -2.58
CA GLY A 133 42.41 21.39 -2.56
C GLY A 133 42.87 22.21 -3.78
N TYR A 134 42.14 23.28 -4.16
CA TYR A 134 42.49 24.12 -5.33
C TYR A 134 43.91 24.74 -5.31
N GLY A 135 44.54 24.88 -4.13
CA GLY A 135 45.93 25.36 -3.99
C GLY A 135 46.14 26.86 -4.20
N ASP A 136 45.05 27.64 -4.29
CA ASP A 136 45.05 29.10 -4.42
C ASP A 136 45.41 29.83 -3.11
N PHE A 137 45.07 29.22 -1.97
CA PHE A 137 45.55 29.58 -0.64
C PHE A 137 46.26 28.38 0.01
N VAL A 138 47.45 28.60 0.58
CA VAL A 138 48.31 27.58 1.21
C VAL A 138 49.01 28.22 2.42
N PRO A 139 49.17 27.52 3.56
CA PRO A 139 49.89 28.04 4.72
C PRO A 139 51.40 28.10 4.49
N ASP A 140 51.99 29.30 4.61
CA ASP A 140 53.43 29.57 4.43
C ASP A 140 54.28 29.41 5.70
N ILE A 141 53.68 29.25 6.89
CA ILE A 141 54.41 29.12 8.16
C ILE A 141 54.31 27.72 8.77
N TRP A 142 55.38 27.25 9.41
CA TRP A 142 55.44 25.96 10.11
C TRP A 142 54.28 25.69 11.10
N PRO A 143 53.89 26.59 12.04
CA PRO A 143 52.79 26.31 12.96
C PRO A 143 51.42 26.24 12.28
N SER A 144 51.19 27.05 11.23
CA SER A 144 49.96 26.96 10.43
C SER A 144 49.89 25.66 9.60
N GLN A 145 51.03 25.20 9.07
CA GLN A 145 51.12 23.91 8.37
C GLN A 145 50.84 22.75 9.32
N LEU A 146 51.50 22.70 10.48
CA LEU A 146 51.29 21.65 11.49
C LEU A 146 49.84 21.64 12.00
N PHE A 147 49.27 22.81 12.30
CA PHE A 147 47.86 22.92 12.69
C PHE A 147 46.91 22.37 11.62
N MET A 148 47.12 22.73 10.35
CA MET A 148 46.27 22.21 9.27
C MET A 148 46.42 20.70 9.07
N VAL A 149 47.62 20.13 9.17
CA VAL A 149 47.81 18.66 9.10
C VAL A 149 47.02 17.96 10.21
N ILE A 150 47.07 18.47 11.44
CA ILE A 150 46.29 17.93 12.57
C ILE A 150 44.78 18.07 12.31
N MET A 151 44.32 19.25 11.89
CA MET A 151 42.88 19.49 11.64
C MET A 151 42.34 18.69 10.45
N ILE A 152 43.15 18.43 9.41
CA ILE A 152 42.80 17.52 8.32
C ILE A 152 42.65 16.09 8.85
N GLY A 153 43.59 15.61 9.67
CA GLY A 153 43.49 14.30 10.30
C GLY A 153 42.22 14.14 11.17
N VAL A 154 41.89 15.17 11.96
CA VAL A 154 40.64 15.20 12.75
C VAL A 154 39.40 15.21 11.83
N ALA A 155 39.39 16.03 10.78
CA ALA A 155 38.26 16.10 9.84
C ALA A 155 38.03 14.79 9.08
N LEU A 156 39.09 14.10 8.65
CA LEU A 156 39.02 12.82 7.95
C LEU A 156 38.52 11.66 8.83
N VAL A 157 38.64 11.76 10.16
CA VAL A 157 38.05 10.77 11.10
C VAL A 157 36.61 11.16 11.48
N VAL A 158 36.38 12.44 11.78
CA VAL A 158 35.08 12.91 12.30
C VAL A 158 34.02 13.03 11.21
N LEU A 159 34.34 13.55 10.02
CA LEU A 159 33.31 13.76 9.00
C LEU A 159 32.70 12.44 8.49
N PRO A 160 33.47 11.40 8.08
CA PRO A 160 32.89 10.17 7.56
C PRO A 160 32.04 9.43 8.61
N THR A 161 32.53 9.31 9.85
CA THR A 161 31.81 8.63 10.94
C THR A 161 30.49 9.31 11.29
N GLN A 162 30.42 10.64 11.22
CA GLN A 162 29.18 11.39 11.45
C GLN A 162 28.22 11.32 10.26
N PHE A 163 28.72 11.27 9.01
CA PHE A 163 27.88 11.04 7.83
C PHE A 163 27.31 9.62 7.79
N GLU A 164 28.09 8.60 8.16
CA GLU A 164 27.67 7.21 8.25
C GLU A 164 26.53 7.04 9.28
N GLN A 165 26.67 7.63 10.48
CA GLN A 165 25.63 7.64 11.51
C GLN A 165 24.32 8.30 11.04
N LEU A 166 24.41 9.43 10.33
CA LEU A 166 23.23 10.07 9.76
C LEU A 166 22.59 9.19 8.67
N ALA A 167 23.39 8.61 7.77
CA ALA A 167 22.91 7.77 6.68
C ALA A 167 22.21 6.50 7.21
N PHE A 168 22.79 5.87 8.24
CA PHE A 168 22.19 4.72 8.93
C PHE A 168 20.81 5.07 9.49
N THR A 169 20.70 6.10 10.33
CA THR A 169 19.44 6.50 10.97
C THR A 169 18.40 7.01 9.97
N TRP A 170 18.84 7.62 8.86
CA TRP A 170 17.95 8.00 7.77
C TRP A 170 17.38 6.78 7.04
N MET A 171 18.22 5.78 6.74
CA MET A 171 17.79 4.52 6.12
C MET A 171 16.89 3.71 7.05
N GLU A 172 17.20 3.63 8.34
CA GLU A 172 16.36 2.97 9.36
C GLU A 172 14.97 3.63 9.44
N ARG A 173 14.90 4.96 9.44
CA ARG A 173 13.62 5.68 9.38
C ARG A 173 12.83 5.42 8.09
N GLN A 174 13.50 5.23 6.95
CA GLN A 174 12.82 4.84 5.71
C GLN A 174 12.24 3.42 5.79
N LYS A 175 12.94 2.47 6.43
CA LYS A 175 12.41 1.11 6.67
C LYS A 175 11.18 1.12 7.56
N LEU A 176 11.21 1.90 8.65
CA LEU A 176 10.14 2.00 9.65
C LEU A 176 8.81 2.56 9.10
N GLY A 177 8.81 3.10 7.87
CA GLY A 177 7.65 3.73 7.26
C GLY A 177 7.34 5.11 7.87
N GLY A 178 6.63 5.93 7.10
CA GLY A 178 6.22 7.26 7.53
C GLY A 178 5.21 7.23 8.68
N SER A 179 4.78 8.42 9.10
CA SER A 179 3.48 8.60 9.77
C SER A 179 2.48 9.07 8.71
N TYR A 180 1.25 8.57 8.72
CA TYR A 180 0.18 9.15 7.91
C TYR A 180 -0.08 10.60 8.39
N SER A 181 -0.04 11.55 7.44
CA SER A 181 -0.01 12.97 7.75
C SER A 181 -1.38 13.47 8.22
N SER A 182 -1.41 14.18 9.35
CA SER A 182 -2.67 14.63 9.98
C SER A 182 -3.53 15.52 9.06
N HIS A 183 -2.92 16.32 8.20
CA HIS A 183 -3.68 17.11 7.21
C HIS A 183 -4.35 16.21 6.17
N ARG A 184 -3.69 15.11 5.79
CA ARG A 184 -4.23 14.17 4.79
C ARG A 184 -5.41 13.40 5.35
N ALA A 185 -5.28 12.87 6.57
CA ALA A 185 -6.36 12.17 7.28
C ALA A 185 -7.64 13.01 7.49
N GLN A 186 -7.52 14.35 7.47
CA GLN A 186 -8.67 15.26 7.58
C GLN A 186 -9.28 15.65 6.22
N SER A 187 -8.54 15.49 5.12
CA SER A 187 -8.98 15.89 3.77
C SER A 187 -9.34 14.71 2.87
N GLU A 188 -8.72 13.55 3.09
CA GLU A 188 -8.79 12.36 2.26
C GLU A 188 -9.17 11.16 3.13
N LYS A 189 -9.98 10.25 2.60
CA LYS A 189 -10.44 9.06 3.33
C LYS A 189 -9.37 7.98 3.30
N HIS A 190 -9.14 7.31 4.44
CA HIS A 190 -8.24 6.17 4.52
C HIS A 190 -8.84 4.96 5.24
N VAL A 191 -8.32 3.80 4.88
CA VAL A 191 -8.58 2.49 5.45
C VAL A 191 -7.26 1.94 5.97
N VAL A 192 -7.27 1.27 7.12
CA VAL A 192 -6.06 0.64 7.69
C VAL A 192 -6.17 -0.87 7.62
N VAL A 193 -5.15 -1.52 7.06
CA VAL A 193 -5.02 -2.98 6.95
C VAL A 193 -3.91 -3.46 7.88
N CYS A 194 -4.29 -4.29 8.84
CA CYS A 194 -3.46 -4.76 9.94
C CYS A 194 -3.15 -6.25 9.79
N SER A 195 -1.87 -6.64 9.82
CA SER A 195 -1.45 -8.06 9.81
C SER A 195 -0.15 -8.27 10.59
N THR A 196 0.19 -9.52 10.92
CA THR A 196 1.55 -9.88 11.42
C THR A 196 2.58 -9.82 10.29
N THR A 197 2.19 -10.34 9.12
CA THR A 197 3.03 -10.47 7.92
C THR A 197 2.23 -10.00 6.71
N LEU A 198 2.90 -9.30 5.79
CA LEU A 198 2.28 -8.76 4.57
C LEU A 198 2.92 -9.45 3.36
N HIS A 199 2.36 -10.59 2.97
CA HIS A 199 2.82 -11.31 1.77
C HIS A 199 2.26 -10.64 0.51
N ALA A 200 3.09 -10.58 -0.53
CA ALA A 200 2.75 -9.90 -1.78
C ALA A 200 1.40 -10.35 -2.34
N ASP A 201 1.17 -11.66 -2.44
CA ASP A 201 -0.07 -12.24 -2.98
C ASP A 201 -1.30 -11.76 -2.21
N THR A 202 -1.31 -11.91 -0.88
CA THR A 202 -2.44 -11.50 -0.03
C THR A 202 -2.78 -10.02 -0.10
N ILE A 203 -1.78 -9.15 -0.30
CA ILE A 203 -2.01 -7.71 -0.41
C ILE A 203 -2.37 -7.33 -1.84
N MET A 204 -1.83 -8.00 -2.86
CA MET A 204 -2.24 -7.81 -4.25
C MET A 204 -3.69 -8.20 -4.46
N ASP A 205 -4.14 -9.34 -3.93
CA ASP A 205 -5.53 -9.76 -3.94
C ASP A 205 -6.43 -8.69 -3.28
N PHE A 206 -6.07 -8.24 -2.08
CA PHE A 206 -6.80 -7.18 -1.37
C PHE A 206 -6.86 -5.86 -2.15
N LEU A 207 -5.73 -5.38 -2.68
CA LEU A 207 -5.65 -4.09 -3.38
C LEU A 207 -6.39 -4.13 -4.73
N ASN A 208 -6.32 -5.25 -5.45
CA ASN A 208 -7.04 -5.44 -6.71
C ASN A 208 -8.55 -5.42 -6.46
N GLU A 209 -9.04 -6.19 -5.48
CA GLU A 209 -10.45 -6.25 -5.10
C GLU A 209 -10.94 -4.88 -4.59
N PHE A 210 -10.21 -4.25 -3.67
CA PHE A 210 -10.58 -2.97 -3.06
C PHE A 210 -10.67 -1.82 -4.09
N TYR A 211 -9.72 -1.72 -5.04
CA TYR A 211 -9.73 -0.66 -6.05
C TYR A 211 -10.53 -0.99 -7.33
N ALA A 212 -11.06 -2.21 -7.46
CA ALA A 212 -11.93 -2.55 -8.58
C ALA A 212 -13.22 -1.72 -8.59
N HIS A 213 -13.76 -1.41 -7.40
CA HIS A 213 -14.97 -0.61 -7.24
C HIS A 213 -14.69 0.90 -7.43
N PRO A 214 -15.46 1.63 -8.28
CA PRO A 214 -15.15 3.02 -8.63
C PRO A 214 -15.21 3.98 -7.43
N LEU A 215 -16.11 3.77 -6.47
CA LEU A 215 -16.24 4.64 -5.29
C LEU A 215 -15.07 4.51 -4.30
N LEU A 216 -14.24 3.47 -4.42
CA LEU A 216 -13.09 3.22 -3.55
C LEU A 216 -11.76 3.71 -4.14
N GLN A 217 -11.75 4.25 -5.37
CA GLN A 217 -10.52 4.64 -6.08
C GLN A 217 -9.81 5.86 -5.47
N ASP A 218 -10.54 6.69 -4.72
CA ASP A 218 -10.02 7.88 -4.04
C ASP A 218 -9.59 7.61 -2.58
N TYR A 219 -9.77 6.37 -2.09
CA TYR A 219 -9.36 5.99 -0.73
C TYR A 219 -7.87 5.66 -0.67
N TYR A 220 -7.26 5.97 0.47
CA TYR A 220 -5.89 5.55 0.80
C TYR A 220 -5.90 4.26 1.61
N VAL A 221 -4.99 3.34 1.29
CA VAL A 221 -4.80 2.11 2.05
C VAL A 221 -3.50 2.20 2.86
N VAL A 222 -3.63 2.23 4.18
CA VAL A 222 -2.51 2.24 5.12
C VAL A 222 -2.23 0.81 5.57
N LEU A 223 -1.07 0.25 5.22
CA LEU A 223 -0.65 -1.08 5.65
C LEU A 223 0.13 -0.97 6.97
N LEU A 224 -0.34 -1.64 8.03
CA LEU A 224 0.29 -1.67 9.35
C LEU A 224 0.73 -3.09 9.69
N SER A 225 2.05 -3.29 9.85
CA SER A 225 2.65 -4.58 10.18
C SER A 225 3.93 -4.41 11.02
N PRO A 226 4.18 -5.28 12.03
CA PRO A 226 5.40 -5.21 12.84
C PRO A 226 6.64 -5.65 12.06
N MET A 227 6.49 -6.53 11.06
CA MET A 227 7.58 -7.02 10.22
C MET A 227 7.84 -6.09 9.04
N GLU A 228 9.12 -5.91 8.69
CA GLU A 228 9.57 -5.17 7.49
C GLU A 228 8.94 -5.75 6.21
N LEU A 229 8.79 -4.91 5.18
CA LEU A 229 8.35 -5.38 3.86
C LEU A 229 9.44 -6.18 3.13
N ASP A 230 9.02 -7.33 2.60
CA ASP A 230 9.76 -8.12 1.61
C ASP A 230 10.18 -7.27 0.40
N THR A 231 11.29 -7.67 -0.24
CA THR A 231 11.86 -6.96 -1.41
C THR A 231 10.89 -6.88 -2.59
N THR A 232 10.15 -7.96 -2.84
CA THR A 232 9.10 -8.04 -3.87
C THR A 232 7.98 -7.03 -3.60
N MET A 233 7.45 -7.02 -2.38
CA MET A 233 6.39 -6.10 -1.97
C MET A 233 6.85 -4.64 -2.00
N ARG A 234 8.11 -4.37 -1.63
CA ARG A 234 8.71 -3.03 -1.75
C ARG A 234 8.80 -2.55 -3.20
N MET A 235 9.13 -3.44 -4.15
CA MET A 235 9.13 -3.10 -5.58
C MET A 235 7.71 -2.86 -6.11
N ILE A 236 6.74 -3.69 -5.70
CA ILE A 236 5.32 -3.50 -6.03
C ILE A 236 4.86 -2.11 -5.58
N LEU A 237 5.04 -1.75 -4.30
CA LEU A 237 4.60 -0.44 -3.77
C LEU A 237 5.29 0.79 -4.41
N GLN A 238 6.33 0.63 -5.23
CA GLN A 238 6.95 1.71 -6.00
C GLN A 238 6.28 1.95 -7.37
N VAL A 239 5.43 1.04 -7.85
CA VAL A 239 4.69 1.23 -9.11
C VAL A 239 3.69 2.38 -8.97
N PRO A 240 3.59 3.32 -9.92
CA PRO A 240 2.83 4.57 -9.75
C PRO A 240 1.37 4.42 -9.30
N ILE A 241 0.69 3.34 -9.71
CA ILE A 241 -0.71 3.04 -9.37
C ILE A 241 -0.88 2.87 -7.85
N TRP A 242 0.06 2.19 -7.19
CA TRP A 242 0.01 1.92 -5.75
C TRP A 242 0.84 2.92 -4.94
N ALA A 243 1.96 3.44 -5.47
CA ALA A 243 2.84 4.38 -4.78
C ALA A 243 2.16 5.69 -4.33
N GLN A 244 1.08 6.09 -5.01
CA GLN A 244 0.29 7.27 -4.64
C GLN A 244 -0.84 6.97 -3.64
N ARG A 245 -1.28 5.71 -3.53
CA ARG A 245 -2.51 5.32 -2.80
C ARG A 245 -2.26 4.44 -1.57
N VAL A 246 -1.16 3.67 -1.58
CA VAL A 246 -0.82 2.67 -0.57
C VAL A 246 0.37 3.15 0.24
N ILE A 247 0.23 3.18 1.56
CA ILE A 247 1.24 3.70 2.49
C ILE A 247 1.55 2.63 3.53
N TYR A 248 2.78 2.13 3.53
CA TYR A 248 3.23 1.19 4.54
C TYR A 248 3.81 1.90 5.78
N ILE A 249 3.43 1.42 6.95
CA ILE A 249 3.90 1.84 8.26
C ILE A 249 4.36 0.58 9.02
N GLN A 250 5.64 0.52 9.38
CA GLN A 250 6.12 -0.54 10.27
C GLN A 250 5.69 -0.21 11.69
N GLY A 251 4.89 -1.08 12.30
CA GLY A 251 4.30 -0.85 13.62
C GLY A 251 3.33 -1.95 14.02
N SER A 252 3.00 -2.04 15.32
CA SER A 252 2.07 -3.05 15.84
C SER A 252 0.78 -2.40 16.31
N CYS A 253 -0.37 -3.01 15.99
CA CYS A 253 -1.67 -2.53 16.46
C CYS A 253 -1.81 -2.58 18.00
N LEU A 254 -0.94 -3.32 18.68
CA LEU A 254 -0.88 -3.39 20.15
C LEU A 254 -0.19 -2.18 20.80
N LYS A 255 0.25 -1.19 20.00
CA LYS A 255 0.93 0.02 20.48
C LYS A 255 0.17 1.27 20.01
N ASP A 256 -0.37 2.02 20.96
CA ASP A 256 -1.06 3.30 20.71
C ASP A 256 -0.24 4.26 19.85
N THR A 257 1.09 4.29 20.03
CA THR A 257 1.99 5.13 19.22
C THR A 257 1.92 4.83 17.72
N ASP A 258 1.73 3.55 17.36
CA ASP A 258 1.62 3.14 15.96
C ASP A 258 0.19 3.34 15.44
N LEU A 259 -0.84 3.17 16.28
CA LEU A 259 -2.22 3.54 15.95
C LEU A 259 -2.37 5.06 15.69
N ILE A 260 -1.65 5.90 16.46
CA ILE A 260 -1.55 7.36 16.22
C ILE A 260 -0.82 7.66 14.90
N ARG A 261 0.23 6.91 14.56
CA ARG A 261 0.95 7.04 13.28
C ARG A 261 0.07 6.65 12.08
N ALA A 262 -0.79 5.64 12.23
CA ALA A 262 -1.74 5.18 11.22
C ALA A 262 -3.05 5.98 11.18
N ARG A 263 -3.28 6.90 12.14
CA ARG A 263 -4.50 7.72 12.25
C ARG A 263 -5.77 6.88 12.35
N MET A 264 -5.76 5.85 13.20
CA MET A 264 -6.92 4.94 13.35
C MET A 264 -8.23 5.67 13.64
N ASN A 265 -8.23 6.66 14.55
CA ASN A 265 -9.45 7.38 14.95
C ASN A 265 -10.12 8.18 13.82
N GLU A 266 -9.39 8.44 12.74
CA GLU A 266 -9.84 9.18 11.56
C GLU A 266 -10.09 8.21 10.37
N ALA A 267 -9.87 6.90 10.54
CA ALA A 267 -10.03 5.89 9.49
C ALA A 267 -11.49 5.47 9.31
N GLU A 268 -11.91 5.29 8.06
CA GLU A 268 -13.27 4.84 7.71
C GLU A 268 -13.48 3.35 8.01
N ALA A 269 -12.41 2.54 7.99
CA ALA A 269 -12.45 1.12 8.31
C ALA A 269 -11.10 0.58 8.76
N CYS A 270 -11.12 -0.47 9.60
CA CYS A 270 -9.95 -1.28 9.93
C CYS A 270 -10.16 -2.75 9.51
N PHE A 271 -9.29 -3.25 8.63
CA PHE A 271 -9.20 -4.67 8.28
C PHE A 271 -8.11 -5.32 9.14
N ILE A 272 -8.42 -6.44 9.80
CA ILE A 272 -7.46 -7.22 10.59
C ILE A 272 -7.38 -8.61 9.97
N LEU A 273 -6.24 -8.91 9.35
CA LEU A 273 -5.97 -10.14 8.63
C LEU A 273 -5.17 -11.11 9.52
N ALA A 274 -5.61 -12.37 9.56
CA ALA A 274 -4.90 -13.43 10.25
C ALA A 274 -3.71 -13.92 9.42
N ALA A 275 -2.55 -14.10 10.06
CA ALA A 275 -1.32 -14.49 9.36
C ALA A 275 -1.32 -15.99 9.04
N ARG A 276 -1.31 -16.34 7.74
CA ARG A 276 -1.37 -17.73 7.24
C ARG A 276 -0.15 -18.58 7.62
N ASN A 277 1.02 -17.97 7.83
CA ASN A 277 2.30 -18.68 7.99
C ASN A 277 2.64 -19.03 9.46
N TYR A 278 1.66 -19.04 10.36
CA TYR A 278 1.86 -19.56 11.71
C TYR A 278 1.75 -21.09 11.71
N ALA A 279 2.70 -21.75 12.39
CA ALA A 279 2.68 -23.20 12.59
C ALA A 279 1.45 -23.66 13.40
N ASP A 280 0.97 -22.80 14.31
CA ASP A 280 -0.31 -22.99 15.00
C ASP A 280 -1.32 -21.90 14.63
N LYS A 281 -2.48 -22.34 14.12
CA LYS A 281 -3.61 -21.47 13.78
C LYS A 281 -4.29 -20.87 15.02
N THR A 282 -4.29 -21.56 16.18
CA THR A 282 -4.90 -20.99 17.40
C THR A 282 -4.13 -19.79 17.94
N ALA A 283 -2.79 -19.87 18.04
CA ALA A 283 -1.95 -18.72 18.38
C ALA A 283 -2.09 -17.54 17.38
N ALA A 284 -2.31 -17.81 16.09
CA ALA A 284 -2.56 -16.77 15.08
C ALA A 284 -3.89 -16.05 15.29
N ASP A 285 -4.94 -16.77 15.69
CA ASP A 285 -6.24 -16.21 16.05
C ASP A 285 -6.16 -15.41 17.36
N GLU A 286 -5.47 -15.92 18.39
CA GLU A 286 -5.23 -15.20 19.65
C GLU A 286 -4.57 -13.84 19.42
N HIS A 287 -3.50 -13.79 18.62
CA HIS A 287 -2.88 -12.53 18.21
C HIS A 287 -3.83 -11.59 17.45
N THR A 288 -4.78 -12.14 16.70
CA THR A 288 -5.76 -11.38 15.91
C THR A 288 -6.88 -10.81 16.79
N ILE A 289 -7.35 -11.59 17.76
CA ILE A 289 -8.28 -11.15 18.82
C ILE A 289 -7.67 -10.00 19.62
N LEU A 290 -6.42 -10.15 20.09
CA LEU A 290 -5.72 -9.10 20.85
C LEU A 290 -5.56 -7.79 20.06
N ARG A 291 -5.36 -7.86 18.75
CA ARG A 291 -5.34 -6.65 17.88
C ARG A 291 -6.72 -6.02 17.76
N SER A 292 -7.77 -6.82 17.60
CA SER A 292 -9.15 -6.33 17.52
C SER A 292 -9.57 -5.62 18.81
N TRP A 293 -9.21 -6.16 19.98
CA TRP A 293 -9.39 -5.50 21.27
C TRP A 293 -8.59 -4.19 21.35
N ALA A 294 -7.28 -4.20 21.06
CA ALA A 294 -6.46 -2.98 21.11
C ALA A 294 -6.96 -1.86 20.17
N VAL A 295 -7.43 -2.21 18.96
CA VAL A 295 -8.05 -1.25 18.05
C VAL A 295 -9.42 -0.78 18.57
N LYS A 296 -10.20 -1.64 19.23
CA LYS A 296 -11.52 -1.26 19.78
C LYS A 296 -11.38 -0.32 20.98
N ASP A 297 -10.39 -0.56 21.85
CA ASP A 297 -10.09 0.27 23.01
C ASP A 297 -9.57 1.66 22.59
N PHE A 298 -8.70 1.72 21.57
CA PHE A 298 -8.15 2.97 21.05
C PHE A 298 -9.15 3.76 20.18
N ALA A 299 -9.87 3.08 19.30
CA ALA A 299 -10.75 3.65 18.28
C ALA A 299 -12.15 2.97 18.27
N PRO A 300 -13.00 3.19 19.29
CA PRO A 300 -14.24 2.43 19.47
C PRO A 300 -15.30 2.66 18.37
N VAL A 301 -15.21 3.77 17.63
CA VAL A 301 -16.14 4.17 16.57
C VAL A 301 -15.81 3.49 15.22
N VAL A 302 -14.56 3.07 15.00
CA VAL A 302 -14.10 2.57 13.70
C VAL A 302 -14.67 1.15 13.46
N PRO A 303 -15.29 0.89 12.30
CA PRO A 303 -15.79 -0.43 11.97
C PRO A 303 -14.62 -1.39 11.70
N GLN A 304 -14.73 -2.60 12.26
CA GLN A 304 -13.69 -3.62 12.18
C GLN A 304 -14.15 -4.81 11.34
N TYR A 305 -13.30 -5.19 10.40
CA TYR A 305 -13.44 -6.36 9.53
C TYR A 305 -12.33 -7.35 9.91
N VAL A 306 -12.69 -8.43 10.61
CA VAL A 306 -11.73 -9.34 11.24
C VAL A 306 -11.76 -10.71 10.57
N GLN A 307 -10.62 -11.19 10.11
CA GLN A 307 -10.44 -12.57 9.64
C GLN A 307 -9.94 -13.45 10.79
N ILE A 308 -10.51 -14.64 10.95
CA ILE A 308 -10.13 -15.65 11.94
C ILE A 308 -10.11 -17.02 11.27
N PHE A 309 -9.24 -17.94 11.70
CA PHE A 309 -9.22 -19.30 11.19
C PHE A 309 -10.30 -20.17 11.82
N ARG A 310 -10.34 -20.25 13.16
CA ARG A 310 -11.16 -21.21 13.91
C ARG A 310 -12.55 -20.66 14.31
N PRO A 311 -13.61 -21.47 14.27
CA PRO A 311 -14.95 -21.04 14.65
C PRO A 311 -15.11 -20.84 16.17
N GLU A 312 -14.37 -21.55 17.02
CA GLU A 312 -14.43 -21.36 18.48
C GLU A 312 -14.01 -19.92 18.86
N ASN A 313 -12.98 -19.41 18.19
CA ASN A 313 -12.39 -18.10 18.42
C ASN A 313 -13.30 -16.93 17.98
N LYS A 314 -14.29 -17.19 17.10
CA LYS A 314 -15.24 -16.20 16.57
C LYS A 314 -16.02 -15.48 17.68
N LEU A 315 -16.26 -16.12 18.81
CA LEU A 315 -17.00 -15.55 19.95
C LEU A 315 -16.28 -14.31 20.54
N HIS A 316 -14.95 -14.30 20.57
CA HIS A 316 -14.16 -13.26 21.22
C HIS A 316 -14.14 -11.92 20.48
N VAL A 317 -14.50 -11.92 19.19
CA VAL A 317 -14.56 -10.72 18.32
C VAL A 317 -15.98 -10.43 17.82
N LYS A 318 -17.02 -10.97 18.46
CA LYS A 318 -18.43 -10.77 18.05
C LYS A 318 -18.88 -9.28 18.09
N PHE A 319 -18.11 -8.39 18.70
CA PHE A 319 -18.35 -6.94 18.69
C PHE A 319 -17.83 -6.23 17.42
N ALA A 320 -17.03 -6.90 16.60
CA ALA A 320 -16.61 -6.41 15.29
C ALA A 320 -17.81 -6.46 14.33
N GLU A 321 -17.82 -5.57 13.33
CA GLU A 321 -18.97 -5.44 12.43
C GLU A 321 -19.09 -6.63 11.49
N PHE A 322 -17.96 -7.12 10.98
CA PHE A 322 -17.90 -8.33 10.16
C PHE A 322 -16.75 -9.23 10.60
N VAL A 323 -17.04 -10.52 10.80
CA VAL A 323 -16.08 -11.55 11.17
C VAL A 323 -16.11 -12.69 10.16
N VAL A 324 -15.01 -12.88 9.43
CA VAL A 324 -14.84 -13.91 8.41
C VAL A 324 -14.07 -15.08 9.01
N CYS A 325 -14.74 -16.22 9.22
CA CYS A 325 -14.12 -17.45 9.72
C CYS A 325 -13.72 -18.37 8.55
N GLU A 326 -12.42 -18.55 8.33
CA GLU A 326 -11.87 -19.29 7.18
C GLU A 326 -12.32 -20.77 7.18
N ASP A 327 -12.20 -21.48 8.30
CA ASP A 327 -12.59 -22.90 8.35
C ASP A 327 -14.11 -23.07 8.15
N GLU A 328 -14.94 -22.19 8.71
CA GLU A 328 -16.41 -22.22 8.54
C GLU A 328 -16.80 -22.11 7.05
N PHE A 329 -16.27 -21.11 6.33
CA PHE A 329 -16.51 -20.97 4.90
C PHE A 329 -15.90 -22.12 4.10
N LYS A 330 -14.67 -22.54 4.39
CA LYS A 330 -13.97 -23.62 3.67
C LYS A 330 -14.73 -24.94 3.77
N TYR A 331 -15.15 -25.35 4.97
CA TYR A 331 -15.90 -26.60 5.15
C TYR A 331 -17.33 -26.51 4.61
N ALA A 332 -17.99 -25.35 4.70
CA ALA A 332 -19.30 -25.14 4.08
C ALA A 332 -19.25 -25.26 2.54
N LEU A 333 -18.25 -24.66 1.88
CA LEU A 333 -18.07 -24.77 0.43
C LEU A 333 -17.73 -26.20 -0.01
N LEU A 334 -16.91 -26.93 0.75
CA LEU A 334 -16.61 -28.34 0.48
C LEU A 334 -17.84 -29.24 0.66
N ALA A 335 -18.65 -29.04 1.70
CA ALA A 335 -19.90 -29.77 1.90
C ALA A 335 -20.91 -29.48 0.78
N ASN A 336 -21.06 -28.20 0.38
CA ASN A 336 -21.93 -27.80 -0.72
C ASN A 336 -21.47 -28.41 -2.05
N ASN A 337 -20.17 -28.55 -2.30
CA ASN A 337 -19.64 -29.24 -3.49
C ASN A 337 -20.06 -30.71 -3.57
N CYS A 338 -20.28 -31.39 -2.44
CA CYS A 338 -20.78 -32.77 -2.44
C CYS A 338 -22.25 -32.87 -2.88
N THR A 339 -23.04 -31.80 -2.71
CA THR A 339 -24.44 -31.74 -3.15
C THR A 339 -24.58 -31.13 -4.56
N CYS A 340 -23.82 -30.08 -4.87
CA CYS A 340 -23.86 -29.35 -6.12
C CYS A 340 -22.43 -29.18 -6.67
N PRO A 341 -22.03 -29.89 -7.75
CA PRO A 341 -20.68 -29.82 -8.27
C PRO A 341 -20.36 -28.40 -8.78
N GLY A 342 -19.23 -27.85 -8.33
CA GLY A 342 -18.78 -26.50 -8.70
C GLY A 342 -19.41 -25.37 -7.86
N ALA A 343 -20.15 -25.67 -6.80
CA ALA A 343 -20.69 -24.65 -5.89
C ALA A 343 -19.61 -23.74 -5.28
N SER A 344 -18.43 -24.28 -4.94
CA SER A 344 -17.30 -23.47 -4.47
C SER A 344 -16.83 -22.49 -5.53
N THR A 345 -16.67 -22.95 -6.77
CA THR A 345 -16.24 -22.11 -7.90
C THR A 345 -17.25 -21.00 -8.17
N LEU A 346 -18.55 -21.32 -8.14
CA LEU A 346 -19.61 -20.32 -8.28
C LEU A 346 -19.52 -19.23 -7.20
N VAL A 347 -19.37 -19.61 -5.92
CA VAL A 347 -19.25 -18.63 -4.83
C VAL A 347 -17.96 -17.83 -4.92
N THR A 348 -16.83 -18.46 -5.25
CA THR A 348 -15.55 -17.74 -5.44
C THR A 348 -15.62 -16.73 -6.58
N LEU A 349 -16.26 -17.06 -7.71
CA LEU A 349 -16.45 -16.11 -8.82
C LEU A 349 -17.35 -14.93 -8.43
N LEU A 350 -18.44 -15.19 -7.68
CA LEU A 350 -19.37 -14.14 -7.23
C LEU A 350 -18.77 -13.20 -6.17
N LEU A 351 -17.68 -13.59 -5.51
CA LEU A 351 -16.97 -12.81 -4.49
C LEU A 351 -15.78 -12.02 -5.04
N HIS A 352 -15.32 -12.32 -6.27
CA HIS A 352 -14.23 -11.60 -6.93
C HIS A 352 -14.78 -10.61 -7.95
N THR A 353 -14.57 -9.32 -7.72
CA THR A 353 -15.00 -8.25 -8.64
C THR A 353 -14.26 -8.39 -9.97
N SER A 354 -14.98 -8.68 -11.05
CA SER A 354 -14.36 -8.89 -12.38
C SER A 354 -15.23 -8.36 -13.52
N ARG A 355 -14.61 -7.83 -14.58
CA ARG A 355 -15.33 -7.06 -15.62
C ARG A 355 -15.97 -7.92 -16.73
N GLY A 356 -15.98 -9.25 -16.60
CA GLY A 356 -16.48 -10.15 -17.64
C GLY A 356 -15.71 -10.12 -18.97
N GLN A 357 -14.49 -9.55 -18.98
CA GLN A 357 -13.60 -9.45 -20.15
C GLN A 357 -12.54 -10.56 -20.20
N GLU A 358 -12.55 -11.45 -19.23
CA GLU A 358 -11.65 -12.59 -19.14
C GLU A 358 -11.93 -13.59 -20.27
N GLY A 359 -10.90 -14.28 -20.74
CA GLY A 359 -11.04 -15.32 -21.77
C GLY A 359 -11.52 -14.84 -23.15
N GLN A 360 -11.86 -13.56 -23.37
CA GLN A 360 -12.45 -13.09 -24.63
C GLN A 360 -11.52 -13.24 -25.85
N GLN A 361 -10.20 -13.21 -25.64
CA GLN A 361 -9.19 -13.45 -26.68
C GLN A 361 -8.99 -14.96 -26.99
N SER A 362 -9.62 -15.85 -26.22
CA SER A 362 -9.44 -17.30 -26.42
C SER A 362 -10.20 -17.81 -27.66
N PRO A 363 -9.66 -18.82 -28.37
CA PRO A 363 -10.36 -19.41 -29.51
C PRO A 363 -11.54 -20.29 -29.08
N GLU A 364 -11.53 -20.81 -27.84
CA GLU A 364 -12.52 -21.76 -27.34
C GLU A 364 -13.79 -21.07 -26.81
N GLU A 365 -14.95 -21.51 -27.30
CA GLU A 365 -16.24 -20.88 -26.98
C GLU A 365 -16.61 -20.96 -25.50
N TRP A 366 -16.37 -22.11 -24.85
CA TRP A 366 -16.68 -22.30 -23.44
C TRP A 366 -15.86 -21.36 -22.54
N HIS A 367 -14.63 -21.03 -22.93
CA HIS A 367 -13.75 -20.14 -22.17
C HIS A 367 -14.20 -18.68 -22.32
N ARG A 368 -14.61 -18.23 -23.52
CA ARG A 368 -15.25 -16.91 -23.72
C ARG A 368 -16.55 -16.77 -22.94
N LEU A 369 -17.36 -17.83 -22.87
CA LEU A 369 -18.61 -17.83 -22.09
C LEU A 369 -18.33 -17.82 -20.59
N TYR A 370 -17.41 -18.67 -20.11
CA TYR A 370 -17.00 -18.72 -18.71
C TYR A 370 -16.45 -17.37 -18.24
N GLY A 371 -15.51 -16.77 -18.98
CA GLY A 371 -14.91 -15.48 -18.65
C GLY A 371 -15.84 -14.26 -18.84
N LYS A 372 -16.99 -14.44 -19.52
CA LYS A 372 -18.10 -13.47 -19.50
C LYS A 372 -18.97 -13.65 -18.25
N CYS A 373 -19.22 -14.90 -17.86
CA CYS A 373 -20.05 -15.24 -16.71
C CYS A 373 -19.32 -15.10 -15.36
N SER A 374 -17.98 -15.12 -15.32
CA SER A 374 -17.17 -14.79 -14.13
C SER A 374 -17.36 -13.35 -13.70
N GLY A 375 -17.71 -12.45 -14.62
CA GLY A 375 -18.02 -11.06 -14.32
C GLY A 375 -19.35 -10.81 -13.62
N ASN A 376 -20.11 -11.84 -13.24
CA ASN A 376 -21.33 -11.63 -12.47
C ASN A 376 -20.99 -11.40 -10.99
N GLU A 377 -21.56 -10.34 -10.43
CA GLU A 377 -21.42 -9.94 -9.03
C GLU A 377 -22.81 -9.89 -8.37
N ILE A 378 -22.84 -9.95 -7.03
CA ILE A 378 -24.07 -9.76 -6.24
C ILE A 378 -24.21 -8.29 -5.86
N TYR A 379 -25.30 -7.67 -6.30
CA TYR A 379 -25.67 -6.31 -5.93
C TYR A 379 -26.98 -6.27 -5.15
N HIS A 380 -27.23 -5.14 -4.51
CA HIS A 380 -28.49 -4.86 -3.84
C HIS A 380 -29.04 -3.48 -4.24
N ILE A 381 -30.36 -3.34 -4.30
CA ILE A 381 -31.05 -2.08 -4.56
C ILE A 381 -32.45 -2.09 -3.90
N VAL A 382 -32.96 -0.92 -3.52
CA VAL A 382 -34.36 -0.77 -3.07
C VAL A 382 -35.29 -0.89 -4.29
N LEU A 383 -36.38 -1.65 -4.16
CA LEU A 383 -37.25 -1.97 -5.30
C LEU A 383 -37.85 -0.72 -5.97
N GLY A 384 -38.31 0.26 -5.18
CA GLY A 384 -38.91 1.49 -5.69
C GLY A 384 -37.94 2.36 -6.50
N ASP A 385 -36.63 2.29 -6.18
CA ASP A 385 -35.58 3.06 -6.87
C ASP A 385 -35.06 2.32 -8.13
N SER A 386 -35.34 1.02 -8.25
CA SER A 386 -34.86 0.18 -9.35
C SER A 386 -35.72 0.30 -10.61
N ARG A 387 -35.05 0.52 -11.75
CA ARG A 387 -35.62 0.47 -13.11
C ARG A 387 -35.77 -0.98 -13.60
N PHE A 388 -35.04 -1.93 -13.02
CA PHE A 388 -35.21 -3.35 -13.25
C PHE A 388 -36.45 -3.92 -12.53
N PHE A 389 -36.70 -3.49 -11.29
CA PHE A 389 -37.70 -4.13 -10.41
C PHE A 389 -38.93 -3.29 -10.06
N GLY A 390 -38.90 -1.96 -10.20
CA GLY A 390 -40.01 -1.08 -9.80
C GLY A 390 -41.35 -1.37 -10.49
N GLU A 391 -41.33 -1.84 -11.75
CA GLU A 391 -42.53 -2.30 -12.47
C GLU A 391 -43.23 -3.53 -11.82
N TYR A 392 -42.57 -4.20 -10.87
CA TYR A 392 -43.03 -5.44 -10.22
C TYR A 392 -43.47 -5.25 -8.76
N GLU A 393 -43.64 -4.00 -8.30
CA GLU A 393 -44.29 -3.74 -7.01
C GLU A 393 -45.68 -4.42 -6.94
N GLY A 394 -46.00 -5.03 -5.81
CA GLY A 394 -47.25 -5.76 -5.62
C GLY A 394 -47.34 -7.09 -6.39
N LYS A 395 -46.27 -7.54 -7.05
CA LYS A 395 -46.17 -8.89 -7.65
C LYS A 395 -45.44 -9.85 -6.71
N SER A 396 -45.54 -11.14 -6.97
CA SER A 396 -44.75 -12.15 -6.24
C SER A 396 -43.29 -12.11 -6.67
N PHE A 397 -42.37 -12.45 -5.75
CA PHE A 397 -40.93 -12.57 -6.04
C PHE A 397 -40.64 -13.43 -7.29
N THR A 398 -41.31 -14.59 -7.38
CA THR A 398 -41.18 -15.52 -8.52
C THR A 398 -41.59 -14.91 -9.86
N TYR A 399 -42.55 -13.98 -9.86
CA TYR A 399 -42.99 -13.29 -11.07
C TYR A 399 -41.96 -12.22 -11.46
N ALA A 400 -41.50 -11.43 -10.50
CA ALA A 400 -40.44 -10.44 -10.70
C ALA A 400 -39.17 -11.09 -11.26
N SER A 401 -38.70 -12.19 -10.66
CA SER A 401 -37.47 -12.91 -11.06
C SER A 401 -37.53 -13.46 -12.50
N PHE A 402 -38.67 -14.06 -12.90
CA PHE A 402 -38.83 -14.52 -14.29
C PHE A 402 -38.83 -13.36 -15.30
N HIS A 403 -39.57 -12.28 -14.99
CA HIS A 403 -39.70 -11.15 -15.90
C HIS A 403 -38.42 -10.29 -15.96
N SER A 404 -37.69 -10.10 -14.85
CA SER A 404 -36.40 -9.40 -14.84
C SER A 404 -35.35 -10.13 -15.67
N HIS A 405 -35.23 -11.46 -15.49
CA HIS A 405 -34.29 -12.27 -16.25
C HIS A 405 -34.64 -12.26 -17.74
N ARG A 406 -35.93 -12.36 -18.10
CA ARG A 406 -36.36 -12.33 -19.51
C ARG A 406 -36.22 -10.95 -20.18
N LYS A 407 -36.42 -9.85 -19.45
CA LYS A 407 -36.39 -8.46 -19.99
C LYS A 407 -34.97 -7.89 -20.01
N TYR A 408 -34.19 -8.13 -18.96
CA TYR A 408 -32.87 -7.51 -18.74
C TYR A 408 -31.70 -8.50 -18.70
N GLY A 409 -31.93 -9.79 -18.47
CA GLY A 409 -30.87 -10.77 -18.20
C GLY A 409 -30.41 -10.79 -16.74
N VAL A 410 -31.14 -10.14 -15.83
CA VAL A 410 -30.78 -9.98 -14.41
C VAL A 410 -31.58 -10.96 -13.55
N ALA A 411 -30.87 -11.77 -12.75
CA ALA A 411 -31.46 -12.80 -11.90
C ALA A 411 -31.60 -12.30 -10.45
N LEU A 412 -32.81 -12.41 -9.86
CA LEU A 412 -33.02 -12.17 -8.43
C LEU A 412 -32.58 -13.38 -7.61
N VAL A 413 -31.88 -13.12 -6.50
CA VAL A 413 -31.34 -14.14 -5.56
C VAL A 413 -32.13 -14.16 -4.26
N GLY A 414 -32.50 -12.98 -3.74
CA GLY A 414 -33.24 -12.86 -2.48
C GLY A 414 -33.75 -11.44 -2.23
N VAL A 415 -34.44 -11.27 -1.10
CA VAL A 415 -35.04 -10.00 -0.66
C VAL A 415 -34.85 -9.84 0.84
N ARG A 416 -34.51 -8.64 1.29
CA ARG A 416 -34.68 -8.22 2.70
C ARG A 416 -35.90 -7.29 2.77
N PRO A 417 -37.02 -7.74 3.37
CA PRO A 417 -38.18 -6.88 3.58
C PRO A 417 -37.87 -5.77 4.58
N ALA A 418 -38.43 -4.58 4.38
CA ALA A 418 -38.21 -3.45 5.30
C ALA A 418 -39.02 -3.55 6.61
N GLU A 419 -40.12 -4.30 6.60
CA GLU A 419 -41.05 -4.45 7.73
C GLU A 419 -41.03 -5.89 8.26
N LEU A 420 -39.96 -6.25 8.99
CA LEU A 420 -39.89 -7.47 9.78
C LEU A 420 -40.01 -7.12 11.27
N PRO A 421 -40.43 -8.06 12.15
CA PRO A 421 -40.37 -7.85 13.59
C PRO A 421 -38.94 -7.57 14.04
N GLU A 422 -38.74 -6.71 15.06
CA GLU A 422 -37.43 -6.24 15.56
C GLU A 422 -36.34 -7.33 15.64
N PHE A 423 -36.70 -8.56 16.03
CA PHE A 423 -35.80 -9.71 16.15
C PHE A 423 -35.26 -10.27 14.82
N TYR A 424 -35.76 -9.81 13.67
CA TYR A 424 -35.48 -10.32 12.34
C TYR A 424 -35.19 -9.25 11.28
N GLU A 425 -35.11 -7.95 11.65
CA GLU A 425 -34.96 -6.82 10.71
C GLU A 425 -33.77 -6.94 9.74
N GLU A 426 -32.69 -7.59 10.14
CA GLU A 426 -31.50 -7.80 9.30
C GLU A 426 -31.57 -9.06 8.41
N THR A 427 -32.62 -9.88 8.50
CA THR A 427 -32.64 -11.17 7.81
C THR A 427 -32.92 -11.07 6.30
N ILE A 428 -32.05 -11.70 5.52
CA ILE A 428 -32.16 -11.82 4.06
C ILE A 428 -32.89 -13.11 3.72
N LEU A 429 -34.02 -13.01 3.00
CA LEU A 429 -34.80 -14.15 2.52
C LEU A 429 -34.28 -14.57 1.14
N LEU A 430 -33.60 -15.71 1.07
CA LEU A 430 -33.14 -16.30 -0.19
C LEU A 430 -34.29 -17.02 -0.91
N ASN A 431 -34.48 -16.70 -2.21
CA ASN A 431 -35.51 -17.26 -3.09
C ASN A 431 -36.89 -17.49 -2.43
N PRO A 432 -37.56 -16.44 -1.90
CA PRO A 432 -38.85 -16.60 -1.25
C PRO A 432 -39.93 -17.05 -2.27
N GLY A 433 -40.80 -17.96 -1.83
CA GLY A 433 -41.87 -18.50 -2.66
C GLY A 433 -42.93 -17.47 -3.08
N PRO A 434 -43.93 -17.86 -3.89
CA PRO A 434 -44.92 -16.95 -4.47
C PRO A 434 -45.84 -16.24 -3.45
N ARG A 435 -45.74 -16.61 -2.16
CA ARG A 435 -46.42 -15.94 -1.04
C ARG A 435 -45.79 -14.60 -0.67
N HIS A 436 -44.50 -14.39 -0.97
CA HIS A 436 -43.85 -13.11 -0.72
C HIS A 436 -44.19 -12.14 -1.86
N ILE A 437 -44.88 -11.06 -1.51
CA ILE A 437 -45.25 -9.97 -2.40
C ILE A 437 -44.24 -8.85 -2.20
N MET A 438 -43.67 -8.38 -3.31
CA MET A 438 -42.64 -7.36 -3.36
C MET A 438 -43.22 -5.98 -2.98
N LYS A 439 -42.63 -5.28 -2.00
CA LYS A 439 -42.95 -3.88 -1.66
C LYS A 439 -41.92 -2.92 -2.23
N SER A 440 -42.28 -1.67 -2.47
CA SER A 440 -41.36 -0.60 -2.89
C SER A 440 -40.17 -0.39 -1.95
N SER A 441 -40.35 -0.57 -0.64
CA SER A 441 -39.32 -0.44 0.38
C SER A 441 -38.32 -1.61 0.47
N ASP A 442 -38.62 -2.75 -0.17
CA ASP A 442 -37.83 -3.96 0.03
C ASP A 442 -36.47 -3.88 -0.68
N THR A 443 -35.41 -4.38 -0.02
CA THR A 443 -34.07 -4.46 -0.63
C THR A 443 -33.96 -5.76 -1.44
N CYS A 444 -33.86 -5.63 -2.76
CA CYS A 444 -33.68 -6.74 -3.69
C CYS A 444 -32.21 -7.08 -3.89
N TYR A 445 -31.82 -8.34 -3.68
CA TYR A 445 -30.49 -8.86 -3.99
C TYR A 445 -30.52 -9.58 -5.34
N TYR A 446 -29.64 -9.18 -6.25
CA TYR A 446 -29.63 -9.66 -7.63
C TYR A 446 -28.21 -9.88 -8.16
N MET A 447 -28.11 -10.75 -9.16
CA MET A 447 -26.86 -11.08 -9.85
C MET A 447 -26.84 -10.40 -11.22
N SER A 448 -25.74 -9.68 -11.53
CA SER A 448 -25.54 -8.94 -12.79
C SER A 448 -24.06 -8.74 -13.06
N ILE A 449 -23.68 -8.49 -14.32
CA ILE A 449 -22.29 -8.14 -14.70
C ILE A 449 -21.94 -6.69 -14.33
N THR A 450 -22.95 -5.84 -14.14
CA THR A 450 -22.76 -4.44 -13.72
C THR A 450 -23.85 -4.00 -12.76
N LYS A 451 -23.49 -3.15 -11.79
CA LYS A 451 -24.44 -2.46 -10.90
C LYS A 451 -25.39 -1.60 -11.72
N GLU A 452 -26.69 -1.61 -11.41
CA GLU A 452 -27.76 -0.99 -12.21
C GLU A 452 -27.50 0.49 -12.52
N GLU A 453 -27.01 1.24 -11.54
CA GLU A 453 -26.61 2.65 -11.64
C GLU A 453 -25.57 2.91 -12.75
N ASN A 454 -24.68 1.94 -12.99
CA ASN A 454 -23.63 2.00 -14.01
C ASN A 454 -24.10 1.40 -15.36
N SER A 455 -25.17 0.58 -15.36
CA SER A 455 -25.65 -0.20 -16.52
C SER A 455 -26.42 0.60 -17.58
N ALA A 456 -26.30 1.93 -17.62
CA ALA A 456 -27.06 2.81 -18.52
C ALA A 456 -27.02 2.40 -20.01
N PHE A 457 -25.94 1.72 -20.43
CA PHE A 457 -25.71 1.23 -21.78
C PHE A 457 -26.71 0.14 -22.25
N VAL A 458 -27.22 -0.71 -21.34
CA VAL A 458 -28.09 -1.86 -21.70
C VAL A 458 -29.45 -1.40 -22.24
N VAL A 459 -29.88 -0.18 -21.90
CA VAL A 459 -31.13 0.41 -22.39
C VAL A 459 -30.93 1.11 -23.75
N SER A 460 -29.77 1.75 -23.98
CA SER A 460 -29.48 2.44 -25.24
C SER A 460 -29.30 1.48 -26.42
N ASP A 461 -28.64 0.33 -26.23
CA ASP A 461 -28.47 -0.65 -27.32
C ASP A 461 -29.82 -1.22 -27.77
N LYS A 462 -30.68 -1.62 -26.82
CA LYS A 462 -32.05 -2.08 -27.11
C LYS A 462 -32.93 -1.00 -27.74
N GLN A 463 -32.77 0.27 -27.35
CA GLN A 463 -33.47 1.37 -28.03
C GLN A 463 -32.97 1.57 -29.47
N THR A 464 -31.68 1.37 -29.72
CA THR A 464 -31.08 1.51 -31.06
C THR A 464 -31.54 0.38 -31.99
N GLU A 465 -31.56 -0.88 -31.51
CA GLU A 465 -32.16 -2.01 -32.24
C GLU A 465 -33.67 -1.81 -32.48
N SER A 466 -34.41 -1.26 -31.52
CA SER A 466 -35.86 -1.01 -31.68
C SER A 466 -36.17 0.07 -32.73
N LYS A 467 -35.28 1.05 -32.92
CA LYS A 467 -35.43 2.10 -33.94
C LYS A 467 -35.01 1.63 -35.35
N ALA A 468 -34.14 0.63 -35.45
CA ALA A 468 -33.72 0.06 -36.74
C ALA A 468 -34.84 -0.72 -37.46
N ASN A 469 -35.88 -1.17 -36.75
CA ASN A 469 -36.98 -1.98 -37.31
C ASN A 469 -38.25 -1.18 -37.68
N ALA A 470 -38.21 0.16 -37.66
CA ALA A 470 -39.35 1.01 -38.04
C ALA A 470 -39.22 1.53 -39.48
N ILE A 471 -39.65 0.75 -40.47
CA ILE A 471 -39.76 1.17 -41.88
C ILE A 471 -40.99 2.08 -42.04
N PRO A 472 -40.86 3.35 -42.47
CA PRO A 472 -42.00 4.14 -42.93
C PRO A 472 -42.32 3.80 -44.39
N LYS A 473 -43.60 3.56 -44.70
CA LYS A 473 -44.07 3.39 -46.09
C LYS A 473 -44.36 4.74 -46.74
N ASP A 474 -43.89 4.88 -47.98
CA ASP A 474 -44.31 5.75 -49.08
C ASP A 474 -45.11 7.05 -48.78
N GLN A 475 -44.59 8.18 -49.30
CA GLN A 475 -45.33 8.93 -50.32
C GLN A 475 -44.45 9.81 -51.22
N THR A 476 -44.94 10.04 -52.44
CA THR A 476 -44.18 10.44 -53.64
C THR A 476 -44.44 11.90 -54.02
N ALA A 477 -43.42 12.70 -54.37
CA ALA A 477 -43.50 13.78 -55.36
C ALA A 477 -42.12 14.39 -55.70
N CYS A 478 -41.93 14.80 -56.97
CA CYS A 478 -40.73 15.49 -57.46
C CYS A 478 -40.78 17.02 -57.24
N SER A 479 -39.63 17.70 -57.18
CA SER A 479 -39.25 18.69 -58.22
C SER A 479 -37.88 19.34 -58.02
N LEU A 480 -37.33 19.80 -59.15
CA LEU A 480 -35.99 20.32 -59.42
C LEU A 480 -35.70 21.74 -58.89
N LEU A 481 -34.40 22.03 -58.73
CA LEU A 481 -33.71 23.32 -59.01
C LEU A 481 -34.24 24.63 -58.36
N SER A 482 -33.37 25.32 -57.61
CA SER A 482 -32.74 26.59 -58.06
C SER A 482 -31.87 27.28 -56.97
N ASN A 483 -30.86 28.03 -57.41
CA ASN A 483 -30.22 29.10 -56.63
C ASN A 483 -31.19 30.29 -56.48
N GLU A 484 -31.13 31.05 -55.37
CA GLU A 484 -30.66 32.45 -55.42
C GLU A 484 -30.47 33.12 -54.04
N LYS A 485 -29.68 34.20 -54.04
CA LYS A 485 -29.41 35.10 -52.91
C LYS A 485 -30.53 36.14 -52.74
N LYS A 486 -30.72 36.66 -51.51
CA LYS A 486 -30.85 38.11 -51.14
C LYS A 486 -31.20 38.25 -49.64
N THR A 487 -30.37 38.86 -48.76
CA THR A 487 -29.97 40.29 -48.50
C THR A 487 -30.79 40.98 -47.42
N GLY A 488 -30.09 41.67 -46.51
CA GLY A 488 -30.61 42.67 -45.54
C GLY A 488 -30.86 42.13 -44.12
N ASP A 489 -30.53 42.82 -43.02
CA ASP A 489 -29.80 44.09 -42.85
C ASP A 489 -29.21 44.24 -41.41
N ALA A 490 -28.25 45.17 -41.26
CA ALA A 490 -27.84 45.97 -40.07
C ALA A 490 -27.56 45.28 -38.69
N GLU A 491 -26.31 45.30 -38.20
CA GLU A 491 -25.76 46.21 -37.14
C GLU A 491 -25.92 45.67 -35.70
N ASP A 492 -25.01 45.81 -34.71
CA ASP A 492 -23.56 46.13 -34.62
C ASP A 492 -23.11 45.67 -33.18
N GLY A 493 -21.84 45.51 -32.74
CA GLY A 493 -20.52 45.74 -33.33
C GLY A 493 -19.37 45.47 -32.34
N THR A 494 -18.12 45.75 -32.77
CA THR A 494 -16.83 45.61 -32.02
C THR A 494 -16.45 44.16 -31.62
N GLY A 495 -15.19 43.69 -31.62
CA GLY A 495 -13.83 44.20 -31.90
C GLY A 495 -12.87 43.29 -31.11
N GLN A 496 -11.75 42.72 -31.57
CA GLN A 496 -10.63 43.27 -32.36
C GLN A 496 -9.88 42.16 -33.14
N GLN A 497 -8.93 42.58 -33.97
CA GLN A 497 -8.19 41.78 -34.95
C GLN A 497 -6.68 42.06 -34.81
N LYS A 498 -5.81 41.04 -34.87
CA LYS A 498 -4.49 41.10 -35.57
C LYS A 498 -3.65 39.80 -35.52
N LYS A 499 -3.33 39.31 -36.73
CA LYS A 499 -2.05 38.69 -37.14
C LYS A 499 -1.19 39.80 -37.80
N PRO A 500 0.16 39.70 -37.95
CA PRO A 500 0.86 38.93 -39.02
C PRO A 500 2.08 38.12 -38.47
N ASP A 501 2.61 37.03 -39.04
CA ASP A 501 3.18 36.65 -40.37
C ASP A 501 4.72 36.84 -40.53
N ASP A 502 5.33 36.01 -41.40
CA ASP A 502 6.76 35.83 -41.78
C ASP A 502 7.72 35.08 -40.80
N LYS A 503 8.72 34.26 -41.21
CA LYS A 503 9.10 33.64 -42.50
C LYS A 503 10.12 32.45 -42.36
N ILE A 504 9.93 31.40 -43.17
CA ILE A 504 10.89 30.59 -43.99
C ILE A 504 12.23 30.07 -43.41
N GLU A 505 12.44 28.73 -43.48
CA GLU A 505 13.50 27.93 -44.18
C GLU A 505 13.36 26.47 -43.71
N GLY A 506 13.54 25.37 -44.48
CA GLY A 506 13.87 25.19 -45.89
C GLY A 506 14.87 24.04 -46.10
N VAL A 507 14.51 22.96 -46.80
CA VAL A 507 15.37 22.05 -47.63
C VAL A 507 14.57 20.79 -48.02
N SER A 508 14.74 20.31 -49.26
CA SER A 508 13.93 19.23 -49.85
C SER A 508 14.63 18.45 -50.98
N THR A 509 14.48 17.11 -50.98
CA THR A 509 14.41 16.21 -52.18
C THR A 509 15.65 16.09 -53.11
N PRO A 510 15.67 15.27 -54.20
CA PRO A 510 14.73 14.22 -54.67
C PRO A 510 15.36 12.87 -55.15
N GLY A 511 14.48 11.92 -55.51
CA GLY A 511 14.66 10.95 -56.63
C GLY A 511 14.68 9.47 -56.22
N SER A 512 14.15 8.49 -56.95
CA SER A 512 13.21 8.38 -58.10
C SER A 512 13.33 6.93 -58.60
N ASP A 513 12.24 6.18 -58.76
CA ASP A 513 11.90 5.43 -59.98
C ASP A 513 10.84 4.34 -59.80
N SER A 514 10.13 4.06 -60.88
CA SER A 514 8.97 3.18 -60.98
C SER A 514 9.21 2.00 -61.91
N ARG A 515 8.75 0.79 -61.55
CA ARG A 515 8.53 -0.32 -62.51
C ARG A 515 7.42 -1.26 -62.04
N ALA A 516 6.86 -2.04 -62.97
CA ALA A 516 5.49 -2.54 -62.91
C ALA A 516 5.33 -4.07 -63.04
N CYS A 517 4.05 -4.50 -62.90
CA CYS A 517 3.37 -5.61 -63.59
C CYS A 517 3.15 -6.98 -62.92
N LEU A 518 1.97 -7.54 -63.28
CA LEU A 518 1.42 -8.91 -63.12
C LEU A 518 0.81 -9.23 -61.74
N LYS A 519 -0.52 -9.40 -61.59
CA LYS A 519 -1.41 -10.53 -62.02
C LYS A 519 -1.04 -11.84 -61.32
N ASP A 520 -1.92 -12.51 -60.57
CA ASP A 520 -3.23 -13.04 -61.02
C ASP A 520 -4.32 -13.12 -59.94
N SER A 521 -5.55 -13.41 -60.38
CA SER A 521 -6.71 -13.81 -59.55
C SER A 521 -7.54 -14.85 -60.31
N PRO A 522 -8.29 -15.70 -59.58
CA PRO A 522 -9.72 -15.87 -59.87
C PRO A 522 -10.54 -15.57 -58.58
N ALA A 523 -11.63 -14.78 -58.60
CA ALA A 523 -12.89 -14.98 -59.32
C ALA A 523 -13.64 -16.23 -58.80
N THR A 524 -14.51 -16.14 -57.77
CA THR A 524 -15.89 -15.57 -57.67
C THR A 524 -17.00 -16.54 -58.03
N ASP A 525 -17.87 -16.84 -57.05
CA ASP A 525 -19.34 -16.97 -57.14
C ASP A 525 -19.87 -16.96 -55.68
N SER A 526 -20.77 -16.08 -55.23
CA SER A 526 -22.22 -15.94 -55.55
C SER A 526 -23.03 -17.16 -55.02
N ALA A 527 -24.16 -17.02 -54.29
CA ALA A 527 -24.94 -15.86 -53.88
C ALA A 527 -25.68 -16.08 -52.53
N THR A 528 -26.34 -15.02 -52.05
CA THR A 528 -27.46 -14.94 -51.08
C THR A 528 -28.07 -16.25 -50.54
N ASP A 529 -28.16 -16.38 -49.21
CA ASP A 529 -29.48 -16.45 -48.56
C ASP A 529 -29.44 -16.14 -47.05
N SER A 530 -30.46 -15.45 -46.56
CA SER A 530 -30.63 -15.06 -45.16
C SER A 530 -31.95 -15.60 -44.63
N HIS A 531 -31.95 -16.61 -43.76
CA HIS A 531 -33.13 -16.93 -42.95
C HIS A 531 -32.83 -17.65 -41.63
N LEU A 532 -33.60 -17.29 -40.61
CA LEU A 532 -33.59 -17.86 -39.26
C LEU A 532 -33.84 -19.39 -39.26
N LEU A 533 -33.08 -20.12 -38.45
CA LEU A 533 -33.41 -21.49 -38.06
C LEU A 533 -33.48 -21.63 -36.52
N LEU A 534 -34.71 -21.63 -36.01
CA LEU A 534 -35.04 -22.23 -34.72
C LEU A 534 -34.82 -23.75 -34.80
N PRO A 535 -34.17 -24.40 -33.82
CA PRO A 535 -34.11 -25.86 -33.77
C PRO A 535 -35.50 -26.46 -33.55
N ARG A 536 -35.89 -27.43 -34.40
CA ARG A 536 -37.02 -28.33 -34.08
C ARG A 536 -36.55 -29.47 -33.18
N PRO A 537 -37.40 -29.98 -32.29
CA PRO A 537 -37.04 -31.04 -31.36
C PRO A 537 -37.21 -32.41 -32.02
N ASP A 538 -36.12 -33.13 -32.26
CA ASP A 538 -36.15 -34.58 -32.51
C ASP A 538 -34.76 -35.20 -32.28
N ASN A 539 -34.50 -35.67 -31.07
CA ASN A 539 -34.05 -37.05 -30.79
C ASN A 539 -33.75 -37.25 -29.30
N THR A 540 -34.38 -38.26 -28.72
CA THR A 540 -34.30 -38.64 -27.31
C THR A 540 -33.14 -39.59 -27.00
N ASN A 541 -32.75 -39.65 -25.72
CA ASN A 541 -31.92 -40.69 -25.07
C ASN A 541 -30.40 -40.60 -25.18
N PHE A 542 -29.79 -39.66 -24.44
CA PHE A 542 -28.36 -39.64 -24.09
C PHE A 542 -28.00 -40.46 -22.82
N LEU A 543 -28.80 -41.48 -22.49
CA LEU A 543 -28.63 -42.32 -21.27
C LEU A 543 -28.57 -43.82 -21.60
N SER A 544 -27.83 -44.20 -22.66
CA SER A 544 -27.39 -45.59 -22.86
C SER A 544 -26.04 -45.84 -22.17
N PRO A 545 -25.84 -47.00 -21.48
CA PRO A 545 -24.58 -47.28 -20.78
C PRO A 545 -23.34 -47.30 -21.68
N ASP A 546 -23.51 -47.60 -22.96
CA ASP A 546 -22.41 -47.88 -23.90
C ASP A 546 -21.60 -46.64 -24.30
N PHE A 547 -22.11 -45.43 -24.09
CA PHE A 547 -21.33 -44.19 -24.29
C PHE A 547 -20.48 -43.78 -23.08
N LEU A 548 -20.71 -44.35 -21.89
CA LEU A 548 -19.94 -44.04 -20.68
C LEU A 548 -18.60 -44.81 -20.60
N SER A 549 -18.50 -45.96 -21.26
CA SER A 549 -17.28 -46.79 -21.28
C SER A 549 -16.15 -46.17 -22.12
N CYS A 550 -16.47 -45.51 -23.24
CA CYS A 550 -15.48 -44.93 -24.16
C CYS A 550 -14.73 -43.67 -23.64
N ARG A 551 -15.11 -43.10 -22.49
CA ARG A 551 -14.49 -41.85 -21.98
C ARG A 551 -13.36 -42.02 -20.97
N ARG A 552 -12.99 -43.26 -20.60
CA ARG A 552 -11.94 -43.54 -19.60
C ARG A 552 -10.47 -43.40 -20.08
N GLY A 553 -10.24 -43.10 -21.36
CA GLY A 553 -8.90 -43.15 -21.98
C GLY A 553 -8.20 -41.82 -22.29
N SER A 554 -8.81 -40.66 -22.02
CA SER A 554 -8.25 -39.36 -22.43
C SER A 554 -7.90 -38.47 -21.24
N ARG A 555 -6.60 -38.33 -20.96
CA ARG A 555 -6.06 -37.28 -20.07
C ARG A 555 -6.27 -35.92 -20.75
N ARG A 556 -6.99 -34.99 -20.11
CA ARG A 556 -6.97 -33.57 -20.49
C ARG A 556 -5.67 -32.93 -20.00
N PRO A 557 -5.07 -31.98 -20.75
CA PRO A 557 -4.05 -31.09 -20.19
C PRO A 557 -4.71 -30.10 -19.23
N SER A 558 -4.14 -29.96 -18.03
CA SER A 558 -4.46 -28.89 -17.08
C SER A 558 -3.70 -27.62 -17.44
N ILE A 559 -4.37 -26.46 -17.38
CA ILE A 559 -3.74 -25.14 -17.56
C ILE A 559 -4.02 -24.33 -16.29
N LEU A 560 -2.97 -23.64 -15.81
CA LEU A 560 -2.78 -22.95 -14.53
C LEU A 560 -2.42 -23.85 -13.31
N PRO A 561 -1.48 -23.40 -12.45
CA PRO A 561 -0.87 -24.22 -11.42
C PRO A 561 -1.72 -24.29 -10.15
N VAL A 562 -1.83 -25.50 -9.60
CA VAL A 562 -2.20 -25.71 -8.19
C VAL A 562 -0.92 -25.55 -7.36
N PRO A 563 -0.94 -24.86 -6.20
CA PRO A 563 0.20 -24.87 -5.28
C PRO A 563 0.46 -26.29 -4.78
N ASP A 564 1.67 -26.81 -5.01
CA ASP A 564 2.03 -28.18 -4.62
C ASP A 564 2.02 -28.34 -3.09
N MET A 565 1.03 -29.09 -2.57
CA MET A 565 1.16 -29.78 -1.29
C MET A 565 0.55 -31.19 -1.35
N VAL A 566 1.48 -32.17 -1.36
CA VAL A 566 1.32 -33.56 -0.90
C VAL A 566 0.33 -34.44 -1.66
N THR A 567 0.85 -35.18 -2.66
CA THR A 567 0.31 -36.49 -3.05
C THR A 567 1.30 -37.60 -2.70
N SER A 568 1.25 -38.11 -1.46
CA SER A 568 1.95 -39.34 -1.06
C SER A 568 1.03 -40.55 -1.20
N SER A 569 0.92 -41.07 -2.43
CA SER A 569 0.26 -42.36 -2.66
C SER A 569 1.13 -43.50 -2.13
N LEU A 570 0.56 -44.30 -1.22
CA LEU A 570 1.07 -45.60 -0.80
C LEU A 570 1.50 -46.44 -2.02
N ASN A 571 2.71 -47.00 -1.98
CA ASN A 571 3.02 -48.24 -2.67
C ASN A 571 4.12 -49.02 -1.93
N ILE A 572 3.87 -50.32 -1.83
CA ILE A 572 4.75 -51.31 -1.20
C ILE A 572 5.58 -51.96 -2.31
N ALA A 573 6.91 -52.00 -2.16
CA ALA A 573 7.77 -53.18 -2.39
C ALA A 573 9.27 -52.79 -2.41
N SER A 574 10.10 -53.69 -1.85
CA SER A 574 11.52 -54.00 -2.19
C SER A 574 12.33 -52.97 -3.02
N ASP A 575 13.57 -52.65 -2.64
CA ASP A 575 14.65 -53.66 -2.67
C ASP A 575 15.88 -53.37 -1.76
N ASN A 576 16.85 -54.27 -1.87
CA ASN A 576 18.12 -54.46 -1.13
C ASN A 576 19.21 -53.36 -1.26
N GLN A 577 20.20 -53.46 -0.33
CA GLN A 577 21.61 -53.00 -0.44
C GLN A 577 21.86 -51.47 -0.50
N ASP A 578 22.92 -50.91 0.06
CA ASP A 578 23.99 -51.39 0.96
C ASP A 578 24.59 -50.13 1.67
N GLU A 579 25.67 -50.31 2.45
CA GLU A 579 26.62 -49.30 2.97
C GLU A 579 26.48 -48.83 4.44
N GLU A 580 27.31 -49.49 5.25
CA GLU A 580 28.25 -48.96 6.24
C GLU A 580 27.74 -48.46 7.62
N VAL A 581 28.00 -49.35 8.59
CA VAL A 581 27.96 -49.18 10.04
C VAL A 581 29.16 -48.38 10.53
N GLU A 582 28.94 -47.39 11.40
CA GLU A 582 29.78 -47.19 12.59
C GLU A 582 28.88 -47.20 13.83
N ALA A 583 29.43 -47.66 14.96
CA ALA A 583 28.67 -48.16 16.11
C ALA A 583 28.77 -47.28 17.37
N ASP A 584 27.91 -47.60 18.34
CA ASP A 584 27.67 -46.91 19.62
C ASP A 584 28.88 -46.81 20.57
N GLU A 585 28.81 -45.81 21.46
CA GLU A 585 29.04 -45.86 22.92
C GLU A 585 28.81 -44.41 23.48
N SER A 586 28.18 -44.13 24.63
CA SER A 586 27.45 -44.93 25.62
C SER A 586 26.61 -44.02 26.55
N GLU A 587 25.59 -44.62 27.21
CA GLU A 587 25.00 -44.30 28.54
C GLU A 587 24.71 -42.85 29.01
N ASP A 588 23.43 -42.58 29.34
CA ASP A 588 23.02 -42.18 30.70
C ASP A 588 21.49 -42.30 30.90
N GLU A 589 21.05 -42.73 32.09
CA GLU A 589 19.67 -43.11 32.44
C GLU A 589 18.74 -41.94 32.79
N LEU A 590 17.41 -42.10 32.60
CA LEU A 590 16.40 -42.00 33.68
C LEU A 590 14.97 -42.27 33.17
N ASP A 591 14.33 -43.30 33.73
CA ASP A 591 12.89 -43.59 33.58
C ASP A 591 12.01 -42.60 34.38
N ASP A 592 10.82 -42.29 33.87
CA ASP A 592 9.65 -42.01 34.71
C ASP A 592 8.33 -42.20 33.92
N ASP A 593 7.67 -43.34 34.15
CA ASP A 593 6.52 -43.82 33.39
C ASP A 593 5.21 -43.61 34.20
N VAL A 594 4.40 -42.58 33.87
CA VAL A 594 3.07 -42.37 34.48
C VAL A 594 2.01 -41.96 33.44
N PRO A 595 1.05 -42.85 33.11
CA PRO A 595 0.01 -42.55 32.13
C PRO A 595 -1.19 -41.80 32.75
N TRP A 596 -1.33 -40.51 32.46
CA TRP A 596 -2.51 -39.74 32.86
C TRP A 596 -3.74 -40.09 32.02
N ARG A 597 -4.79 -40.60 32.69
CA ARG A 597 -6.10 -40.87 32.08
C ARG A 597 -6.96 -39.62 32.01
N SER A 598 -7.82 -39.55 31.00
CA SER A 598 -8.91 -38.58 30.89
C SER A 598 -9.98 -38.78 31.99
N PRO A 599 -10.51 -37.70 32.60
CA PRO A 599 -11.69 -37.77 33.44
C PRO A 599 -12.95 -37.45 32.63
N SER A 600 -13.68 -38.50 32.25
CA SER A 600 -15.08 -38.42 31.82
C SER A 600 -15.99 -38.94 32.95
N GLU A 601 -17.06 -38.19 33.22
CA GLU A 601 -18.20 -38.55 34.09
C GLU A 601 -17.93 -38.76 35.59
N LYS A 602 -18.51 -37.89 36.44
CA LYS A 602 -19.68 -38.27 37.27
C LYS A 602 -20.29 -37.11 38.08
N ILE A 603 -21.61 -36.92 37.86
CA ILE A 603 -22.67 -36.67 38.87
C ILE A 603 -22.59 -35.37 39.70
N ALA A 604 -23.51 -34.44 39.42
CA ALA A 604 -24.68 -34.18 40.27
C ALA A 604 -25.77 -33.44 39.48
#